data_AF-A0A9J6FF32-F1
#
_entry.id   AF-A0A9J6FF32-F1
#
_cell.length_a   1.000
_cell.length_b   1.000
_cell.length_c   1.000
_cell.angle_alpha   90.00
_cell.angle_beta   90.00
_cell.angle_gamma   90.00
#
_symmetry.space_group_name_H-M   'P 1'
#
loop_
_entity.id
_entity.type
_entity.pdbx_description
1 polymer ?
#
loop_
_entity_poly.entity_id
_entity_poly.type
_entity_poly.pdbx_seq_one_letter_code
_entity_poly.pdbx_strand_id
1 'polypeptide(L)'
;MASDIVDSVVIPYALDGPFADGLYYLQQDRSLIHMARSVKHLLDERGVMATAGPRDALWQAVEEERQRLRATDFAARLFESIPRHVAACVSAKGDFTKY
;
A
#
# COMPACT_ATOMS: atom_id res chain seq x y z
N MET A 1 -9.08 -2.52 -14.60
CA MET A 1 -8.83 -2.97 -13.21
C MET A 1 -7.35 -2.89 -12.87
N ALA A 2 -6.45 -3.72 -13.44
CA ALA A 2 -5.00 -3.54 -13.23
C ALA A 2 -4.34 -2.54 -14.20
N SER A 3 -4.81 -2.46 -15.46
CA SER A 3 -4.23 -1.52 -16.44
C SER A 3 -4.46 -0.05 -16.08
N ASP A 4 -5.59 0.21 -15.43
CA ASP A 4 -5.99 1.55 -15.03
C ASP A 4 -5.00 2.14 -14.01
N ILE A 5 -4.61 1.36 -12.99
CA ILE A 5 -3.72 1.83 -11.91
C ILE A 5 -2.29 2.09 -12.39
N VAL A 6 -1.76 1.22 -13.26
CA VAL A 6 -0.39 1.40 -13.79
C VAL A 6 -0.30 2.71 -14.57
N ASP A 7 -1.28 2.95 -15.45
CA ASP A 7 -1.29 4.13 -16.33
C ASP A 7 -1.73 5.40 -15.60
N SER A 8 -2.68 5.31 -14.66
CA SER A 8 -3.27 6.48 -14.00
C SER A 8 -2.57 6.90 -12.70
N VAL A 9 -1.77 6.01 -12.10
CA VAL A 9 -1.12 6.28 -10.80
C VAL A 9 0.38 6.01 -10.86
N VAL A 10 0.79 4.79 -11.22
CA VAL A 10 2.19 4.38 -11.08
C VAL A 10 3.12 5.19 -11.98
N ILE A 11 2.78 5.32 -13.25
CA ILE A 11 3.61 6.07 -14.22
C ILE A 11 3.63 7.57 -13.90
N PRO A 12 2.48 8.26 -13.68
CA PRO A 12 2.50 9.67 -13.28
C PRO A 12 3.27 9.92 -11.98
N TYR A 13 3.12 9.05 -10.99
CA TYR A 13 3.86 9.19 -9.73
C TYR A 13 5.37 8.96 -9.89
N ALA A 14 5.78 8.10 -10.80
CA ALA A 14 7.19 7.91 -11.11
C ALA A 14 7.77 9.11 -11.87
N LEU A 15 7.06 9.66 -12.85
CA LEU A 15 7.58 10.74 -13.70
C LEU A 15 7.46 12.14 -13.08
N ASP A 16 6.34 12.43 -12.41
CA ASP A 16 6.01 13.75 -11.87
C ASP A 16 6.10 13.81 -10.33
N GLY A 17 6.53 12.70 -9.70
CA GLY A 17 6.71 12.61 -8.25
C GLY A 17 7.96 13.33 -7.73
N PRO A 18 8.16 13.36 -6.40
CA PRO A 18 9.20 14.16 -5.76
C PRO A 18 10.64 13.62 -5.93
N PHE A 19 10.86 12.66 -6.82
CA PHE A 19 12.12 11.92 -6.95
C PHE A 19 12.92 12.43 -8.16
N ALA A 20 14.16 12.87 -7.94
CA ALA A 20 14.91 13.69 -8.89
C ALA A 20 15.68 12.93 -9.98
N ASP A 21 15.73 11.60 -9.88
CA ASP A 21 16.73 10.73 -10.49
C ASP A 21 16.18 9.86 -11.64
N GLY A 22 14.86 9.86 -11.88
CA GLY A 22 14.24 9.32 -13.10
C GLY A 22 14.34 7.79 -13.29
N LEU A 23 14.99 7.08 -12.36
CA LEU A 23 15.23 5.65 -12.40
C LEU A 23 14.44 4.95 -11.29
N TYR A 24 13.40 4.22 -11.68
CA TYR A 24 12.46 3.62 -10.75
C TYR A 24 12.35 2.12 -10.95
N TYR A 25 12.15 1.43 -9.85
CA TYR A 25 11.86 0.00 -9.82
C TYR A 25 10.50 -0.24 -9.20
N LEU A 26 9.64 -0.99 -9.90
CA LEU A 26 8.33 -1.34 -9.37
C LEU A 26 8.44 -2.60 -8.49
N GLN A 27 8.12 -2.46 -7.22
CA GLN A 27 8.04 -3.60 -6.29
C GLN A 27 6.57 -4.00 -6.06
N GLN A 28 6.18 -5.21 -6.45
CA GLN A 28 4.82 -5.75 -6.28
C GLN A 28 4.84 -7.17 -5.68
N ASP A 29 3.80 -7.56 -4.94
CA ASP A 29 3.72 -8.91 -4.36
C ASP A 29 3.52 -10.02 -5.43
N ARG A 30 3.49 -11.29 -5.02
CA ARG A 30 3.28 -12.45 -5.92
C ARG A 30 1.81 -12.87 -6.05
N SER A 31 0.85 -11.99 -5.74
CA SER A 31 -0.56 -12.31 -5.94
C SER A 31 -0.84 -12.70 -7.40
N LEU A 32 -1.82 -13.57 -7.61
CA LEU A 32 -2.15 -14.09 -8.95
C LEU A 32 -2.47 -12.98 -9.95
N ILE A 33 -3.04 -11.86 -9.48
CA ILE A 33 -3.34 -10.69 -10.30
C ILE A 33 -2.07 -9.98 -10.78
N HIS A 34 -1.05 -9.84 -9.92
CA HIS A 34 0.23 -9.19 -10.25
C HIS A 34 1.13 -10.09 -11.11
N MET A 35 1.00 -11.40 -10.97
CA MET A 35 1.74 -12.39 -11.75
C MET A 35 1.07 -12.74 -13.08
N ALA A 36 -0.15 -12.24 -13.33
CA ALA A 36 -0.91 -12.50 -14.55
C ALA A 36 -0.14 -12.06 -15.79
N ARG A 37 -0.28 -12.83 -16.88
CA ARG A 37 0.41 -12.55 -18.15
C ARG A 37 0.08 -11.16 -18.69
N SER A 38 -1.17 -10.72 -18.58
CA SER A 38 -1.62 -9.41 -19.04
C SER A 38 -0.95 -8.26 -18.27
N VAL A 39 -0.72 -8.43 -16.97
CA VAL A 39 -0.04 -7.42 -16.14
C VAL A 39 1.44 -7.36 -16.47
N LYS A 40 2.10 -8.51 -16.64
CA LYS A 40 3.51 -8.54 -17.08
C LYS A 40 3.70 -7.86 -18.44
N HIS A 41 2.83 -8.18 -19.40
CA HIS A 41 2.88 -7.57 -20.74
C HIS A 41 2.72 -6.06 -20.67
N LEU A 42 1.77 -5.57 -19.87
CA LEU A 42 1.57 -4.13 -19.68
C LEU A 42 2.81 -3.45 -19.07
N LEU A 43 3.44 -4.06 -18.07
CA LEU A 43 4.65 -3.50 -17.46
C LEU A 43 5.81 -3.45 -18.46
N ASP A 44 5.97 -4.49 -19.28
CA ASP A 44 6.97 -4.54 -20.35
C ASP A 44 6.70 -3.46 -21.41
N GLU A 45 5.45 -3.29 -21.86
CA GLU A 45 5.04 -2.24 -22.82
C GLU A 45 5.31 -0.82 -22.32
N ARG A 46 5.27 -0.61 -21.00
CA ARG A 46 5.53 0.68 -20.36
C ARG A 46 6.99 0.85 -19.91
N GLY A 47 7.86 -0.11 -20.19
CA GLY A 47 9.27 -0.07 -19.80
C GLY A 47 9.50 -0.13 -18.28
N VAL A 48 8.54 -0.67 -17.53
CA VAL A 48 8.59 -0.72 -16.06
C VAL A 48 9.31 -1.98 -15.61
N MET A 49 10.48 -1.82 -15.00
CA MET A 49 11.25 -2.93 -14.43
C MET A 49 10.70 -3.32 -13.05
N ALA A 50 10.10 -4.51 -12.97
CA ALA A 50 9.67 -5.07 -11.69
C ALA A 50 10.81 -5.88 -11.04
N THR A 51 11.17 -5.57 -9.79
CA THR A 51 12.21 -6.34 -9.08
C THR A 51 11.61 -7.56 -8.39
N ALA A 52 12.34 -8.68 -8.47
CA ALA A 52 12.19 -9.80 -7.55
C ALA A 52 13.01 -9.53 -6.27
N GLY A 53 12.77 -8.42 -5.59
CA GLY A 53 13.52 -8.09 -4.36
C GLY A 53 13.37 -9.18 -3.27
N PRO A 54 14.38 -9.38 -2.39
CA PRO A 54 14.37 -10.42 -1.36
C PRO A 54 13.31 -10.08 -0.32
N ARG A 55 12.14 -10.72 -0.45
CA ARG A 55 10.93 -10.39 0.30
C ARG A 55 10.61 -11.37 1.41
N ASP A 56 11.33 -12.48 1.51
CA ASP A 56 10.87 -13.59 2.35
C ASP A 56 10.87 -13.18 3.82
N ALA A 57 11.96 -12.58 4.33
CA ALA A 57 12.05 -12.23 5.75
C ALA A 57 11.15 -11.05 6.18
N LEU A 58 11.11 -9.96 5.41
CA LEU A 58 10.27 -8.80 5.75
C LEU A 58 8.78 -9.13 5.62
N TRP A 59 8.40 -9.84 4.56
CA TRP A 59 7.01 -10.22 4.35
C TRP A 59 6.56 -11.29 5.35
N GLN A 60 7.43 -12.22 5.70
CA GLN A 60 7.19 -13.17 6.78
C GLN A 60 6.98 -12.43 8.10
N ALA A 61 7.84 -11.46 8.47
CA ALA A 61 7.67 -10.69 9.68
C ALA A 61 6.35 -9.88 9.71
N VAL A 62 5.97 -9.27 8.58
CA VAL A 62 4.69 -8.54 8.46
C VAL A 62 3.50 -9.49 8.60
N GLU A 63 3.53 -10.65 7.95
CA GLU A 63 2.42 -11.60 8.02
C GLU A 63 2.34 -12.27 9.40
N GLU A 64 3.47 -12.60 10.03
CA GLU A 64 3.53 -13.10 11.42
C GLU A 64 2.91 -12.09 12.38
N GLU A 65 3.30 -10.82 12.28
CA GLU A 65 2.74 -9.75 13.11
C GLU A 65 1.26 -9.54 12.85
N ARG A 66 0.83 -9.61 11.58
CA ARG A 66 -0.58 -9.53 11.21
C ARG A 66 -1.40 -10.67 11.84
N GLN A 67 -0.90 -11.90 11.78
CA GLN A 67 -1.58 -13.06 12.40
C GLN A 67 -1.61 -12.93 13.92
N ARG A 68 -0.52 -12.46 14.54
CA ARG A 68 -0.47 -12.16 15.97
C ARG A 68 -1.54 -11.15 16.36
N LEU A 69 -1.64 -10.03 15.63
CA LEU A 69 -2.65 -8.99 15.89
C LEU A 69 -4.08 -9.51 15.70
N ARG A 70 -4.32 -10.37 14.69
CA ARG A 70 -5.65 -10.99 14.47
C ARG A 70 -6.07 -11.94 15.58
N ALA A 71 -5.12 -12.53 16.30
CA ALA A 71 -5.40 -13.36 17.47
C ALA A 71 -5.72 -12.54 18.75
N THR A 72 -5.60 -11.21 18.68
CA THR A 72 -5.94 -10.29 19.77
C THR A 72 -7.25 -9.54 19.49
N ASP A 73 -7.72 -8.77 20.47
CA ASP A 73 -8.87 -7.87 20.34
C ASP A 73 -8.51 -6.51 19.72
N PHE A 74 -7.31 -6.36 19.16
CA PHE A 74 -6.79 -5.07 18.65
C PHE A 74 -7.76 -4.36 17.71
N ALA A 75 -8.32 -5.07 16.72
CA ALA A 75 -9.28 -4.50 15.78
C ALA A 75 -10.59 -4.07 16.45
N ALA A 76 -11.09 -4.86 17.41
CA ALA A 76 -12.29 -4.52 18.16
C ALA A 76 -12.06 -3.27 19.02
N ARG A 77 -10.94 -3.22 19.76
CA ARG A 77 -10.56 -2.06 20.59
C ARG A 77 -10.33 -0.79 19.77
N LEU A 78 -9.75 -0.94 18.58
CA LEU A 78 -9.59 0.17 17.64
C LEU A 78 -10.96 0.70 17.22
N PHE A 79 -11.89 -0.19 16.86
CA PHE A 79 -13.25 0.20 16.48
C PHE A 79 -14.01 0.86 17.63
N GLU A 80 -13.94 0.29 18.84
CA GLU A 80 -14.53 0.84 20.06
C GLU A 80 -13.98 2.24 20.42
N SER A 81 -12.77 2.58 19.95
CA SER A 81 -12.18 3.90 20.19
C SER A 81 -12.75 5.02 19.31
N ILE A 82 -13.43 4.68 18.21
CA ILE A 82 -13.92 5.63 17.20
C ILE A 82 -14.84 6.72 17.80
N PRO A 83 -15.85 6.41 18.65
CA PRO A 83 -16.72 7.43 19.22
C PRO A 83 -15.95 8.51 20.00
N ARG A 84 -14.89 8.11 20.70
CA ARG A 84 -14.02 9.03 21.44
C ARG A 84 -13.21 9.94 20.51
N HIS A 85 -12.72 9.42 19.38
CA HIS A 85 -12.03 10.23 18.36
C HIS A 85 -12.98 11.22 17.69
N VAL A 86 -14.20 10.78 17.37
CA VAL A 86 -15.24 11.64 16.81
C VAL A 86 -15.60 12.76 17.78
N ALA A 87 -15.80 12.46 19.06
CA ALA A 87 -16.08 13.47 20.08
C ALA A 87 -14.94 14.49 20.23
N ALA A 88 -13.68 14.04 20.13
CA ALA A 88 -12.51 14.92 20.15
C ALA A 88 -12.50 15.86 18.93
N CYS A 89 -12.80 15.34 17.73
CA CYS A 89 -12.88 16.12 16.50
C CYS A 89 -13.99 17.17 16.56
N VAL A 90 -15.17 16.80 17.06
CA VAL A 90 -16.29 17.73 17.27
C VAL A 90 -15.91 18.84 18.25
N SER A 91 -15.25 18.49 19.36
CA SER A 91 -14.79 19.46 20.35
C SER A 91 -13.74 20.41 19.79
N ALA A 92 -12.89 19.91 18.88
CA ALA A 92 -11.90 20.68 18.14
C ALA A 92 -12.50 21.45 16.93
N LYS A 93 -13.82 21.44 16.74
CA LYS A 93 -14.51 22.08 15.60
C LYS A 93 -13.96 21.67 14.23
N GLY A 94 -13.47 20.43 14.13
CA GLY A 94 -12.89 19.89 12.90
C GLY A 94 -11.38 20.09 12.74
N ASP A 95 -10.71 20.75 13.68
CA ASP A 95 -9.25 20.85 13.68
C ASP A 95 -8.58 19.52 14.09
N PHE A 96 -7.29 19.38 13.79
CA PHE A 96 -6.51 18.19 14.10
C PHE A 96 -6.55 17.85 15.60
N THR A 97 -6.77 16.57 15.89
CA THR A 97 -6.70 16.02 17.24
C THR A 97 -5.40 15.26 17.44
N LYS A 98 -5.12 14.79 18.66
CA LYS A 98 -3.92 13.98 18.98
C LYS A 98 -3.97 12.53 18.44
N TYR A 99 -5.01 12.18 17.71
CA TYR A 99 -5.28 10.85 17.14
C TYR A 99 -5.17 10.90 15.63
#